data_AF-A0AAE6NSI8-F1
#
_entry.id   AF-A0AAE6NSI8-F1
#
_cell.length_a   1.000
_cell.length_b   1.000
_cell.length_c   1.000
_cell.angle_alpha   90.00
_cell.angle_beta   90.00
_cell.angle_gamma   90.00
#
_symmetry.space_group_name_H-M   'P 1'
#
loop_
_entity.id
_entity.type
_entity.pdbx_description
1 polymer ?
#
loop_
_entity_poly.entity_id
_entity_poly.type
_entity_poly.pdbx_seq_one_letter_code
_entity_poly.pdbx_strand_id
1 'polypeptide(L)'
;MADASPRVFNVLFLCTGNSARSLIAESVLRKEGGARFRAFSAGSQPKGEVHPRTLKILQNYHYPTEGLRSKSWDEFAAPDAPVMDFVFTVCDDAAGEACPYWPGQPMTAHWGLPDPAAATGSELQRDMAFIETLRYMKARIQAFAALPIGTLDRASLVSRLHEIGRSEGAAGAGADMDVVIYHNPDCGTSRNVLALIRNAGIEPHVVEYLKTPPSRAMLKQLIARMGIAPRDLLRQNGTPYAELGLDDPALTDAALIEAMMAHPVLINRPIVVSPRGVRLCRPSEQVLDLLPPQRAAFSKEDGEQVVDAQGNRIRPA
;
A
#
# COMPACT_ATOMS: atom_id res chain seq x y z
N MET A 1 -15.48 13.34 -42.07
CA MET A 1 -15.23 12.18 -41.18
C MET A 1 -13.85 12.41 -40.58
N ALA A 2 -13.78 12.81 -39.31
CA ALA A 2 -12.50 13.10 -38.68
C ALA A 2 -11.80 11.79 -38.35
N ASP A 3 -10.59 11.65 -38.90
CA ASP A 3 -9.63 10.59 -38.63
C ASP A 3 -9.20 10.65 -37.16
N ALA A 4 -9.98 10.00 -36.28
CA ALA A 4 -9.64 9.87 -34.86
C ALA A 4 -8.79 8.61 -34.70
N SER A 5 -7.49 8.74 -34.98
CA SER A 5 -6.51 7.73 -34.56
C SER A 5 -6.73 7.39 -33.08
N PRO A 6 -6.76 6.11 -32.69
CA PRO A 6 -7.05 5.71 -31.32
C PRO A 6 -6.03 6.33 -30.36
N ARG A 7 -6.52 6.99 -29.30
CA ARG A 7 -5.67 7.60 -28.26
C ARG A 7 -4.76 6.53 -27.65
N VAL A 8 -3.46 6.80 -27.67
CA VAL A 8 -2.44 5.98 -26.99
C VAL A 8 -2.30 6.46 -25.55
N PHE A 9 -2.37 5.54 -24.59
CA PHE A 9 -2.25 5.85 -23.16
C PHE A 9 -0.82 5.60 -22.66
N ASN A 10 -0.24 6.56 -21.96
CA ASN A 10 1.05 6.42 -21.29
C ASN A 10 0.88 5.80 -19.90
N VAL A 11 1.63 4.73 -19.62
CA VAL A 11 1.55 3.96 -18.38
C VAL A 11 2.93 3.85 -17.75
N LEU A 12 3.06 4.27 -16.50
CA LEU A 12 4.30 4.21 -15.74
C LEU A 12 4.22 3.21 -14.59
N PHE A 13 5.14 2.24 -14.56
CA PHE A 13 5.30 1.30 -13.46
C PHE A 13 6.43 1.74 -12.52
N LEU A 14 6.15 1.88 -11.24
CA LEU A 14 7.09 2.36 -10.23
C LEU A 14 7.46 1.25 -9.25
N CYS A 15 8.75 1.07 -9.00
CA CYS A 15 9.24 0.31 -7.85
C CYS A 15 10.49 0.95 -7.26
N THR A 16 10.95 0.54 -6.08
CA THR A 16 12.11 1.15 -5.42
C THR A 16 13.35 1.15 -6.32
N GLY A 17 13.77 -0.03 -6.77
CA GLY A 17 15.06 -0.22 -7.45
C GLY A 17 15.05 -0.10 -8.98
N ASN A 18 13.88 -0.04 -9.63
CA ASN A 18 13.72 -0.18 -11.09
C ASN A 18 14.68 -1.19 -11.74
N SER A 19 14.66 -2.42 -11.26
CA SER A 19 15.61 -3.47 -11.66
C SER A 19 14.94 -4.83 -11.94
N ALA A 20 13.76 -5.08 -11.37
CA ALA A 20 12.98 -6.30 -11.57
C ALA A 20 11.50 -6.02 -11.88
N ARG A 21 10.64 -5.96 -10.86
CA ARG A 21 9.17 -5.88 -10.99
C ARG A 21 8.66 -4.86 -12.01
N SER A 22 9.09 -3.61 -11.93
CA SER A 22 8.60 -2.55 -12.82
C SER A 22 9.08 -2.71 -14.27
N LEU A 23 10.30 -3.24 -14.49
CA LEU A 23 10.80 -3.55 -15.84
C LEU A 23 10.10 -4.77 -16.45
N ILE A 24 9.77 -5.77 -15.63
CA ILE A 24 8.93 -6.90 -16.06
C ILE A 24 7.56 -6.37 -16.50
N ALA A 25 6.93 -5.51 -15.70
CA ALA A 25 5.64 -4.91 -16.03
C ALA A 25 5.69 -4.07 -17.32
N GLU A 26 6.73 -3.23 -17.49
CA GLU A 26 6.94 -2.46 -18.71
C GLU A 26 7.04 -3.37 -19.94
N SER A 27 7.89 -4.40 -19.87
CA SER A 27 8.10 -5.34 -20.98
C SER A 27 6.83 -6.13 -21.34
N VAL A 28 6.09 -6.59 -20.33
CA VAL A 28 4.82 -7.28 -20.52
C VAL A 28 3.80 -6.37 -21.20
N LEU A 29 3.63 -5.11 -20.75
CA LEU A 29 2.68 -4.19 -21.36
C LEU A 29 3.08 -3.78 -22.78
N ARG A 30 4.39 -3.65 -23.08
CA ARG A 30 4.85 -3.42 -24.47
C ARG A 30 4.37 -4.52 -25.43
N LYS A 31 4.33 -5.77 -24.98
CA LYS A 31 3.89 -6.91 -25.80
C LYS A 31 2.37 -7.09 -25.80
N GLU A 32 1.76 -7.09 -24.62
CA GLU A 32 0.35 -7.45 -24.43
C GLU A 32 -0.61 -6.25 -24.61
N GLY A 33 -0.11 -5.02 -24.48
CA GLY A 33 -0.91 -3.79 -24.61
C GLY A 33 -1.18 -3.36 -26.04
N GLY A 34 -0.49 -3.95 -27.03
CA GLY A 34 -0.59 -3.57 -28.44
C GLY A 34 -0.32 -2.08 -28.69
N ALA A 35 -0.93 -1.52 -29.74
CA ALA A 35 -0.76 -0.11 -30.10
C ALA A 35 -1.47 0.88 -29.17
N ARG A 36 -2.23 0.39 -28.18
CA ARG A 36 -3.08 1.21 -27.30
C ARG A 36 -2.30 1.83 -26.14
N PHE A 37 -1.20 1.22 -25.72
CA PHE A 37 -0.45 1.64 -24.55
C PHE A 37 1.02 1.89 -24.88
N ARG A 38 1.59 2.92 -24.26
CA ARG A 38 3.02 3.15 -24.21
C ARG A 38 3.47 2.93 -22.76
N ALA A 39 4.30 1.91 -22.56
CA ALA A 39 4.74 1.49 -21.24
C ALA A 39 6.10 2.09 -20.88
N PHE A 40 6.21 2.52 -19.64
CA PHE A 40 7.42 3.04 -19.02
C PHE A 40 7.60 2.39 -17.64
N SER A 41 8.83 2.39 -17.13
CA SER A 41 9.10 2.08 -15.73
C SER A 41 10.12 3.04 -15.16
N ALA A 42 10.10 3.20 -13.84
CA ALA A 42 11.09 3.97 -13.12
C ALA A 42 11.16 3.51 -11.66
N GLY A 43 12.05 4.13 -10.90
CA GLY A 43 12.13 3.91 -9.47
C GLY A 43 12.59 5.11 -8.68
N SER A 44 12.31 5.06 -7.39
CA SER A 44 12.67 6.11 -6.44
C SER A 44 14.15 6.07 -6.06
N GLN A 45 14.73 4.87 -6.03
CA GLN A 45 16.13 4.62 -5.72
C GLN A 45 16.68 3.62 -6.76
N PRO A 46 16.78 4.02 -8.04
CA PRO A 46 17.15 3.11 -9.12
C PRO A 46 18.52 2.48 -8.87
N LYS A 47 18.63 1.17 -9.09
CA LYS A 47 19.90 0.43 -8.91
C LYS A 47 20.95 0.74 -9.98
N GLY A 48 20.57 1.43 -11.06
CA GLY A 48 21.46 1.76 -12.18
C GLY A 48 21.59 0.63 -13.21
N GLU A 49 21.27 -0.61 -12.85
CA GLU A 49 21.28 -1.77 -13.75
C GLU A 49 20.01 -2.62 -13.66
N VAL A 50 19.71 -3.30 -14.77
CA VAL A 50 18.63 -4.29 -14.84
C VAL A 50 19.12 -5.59 -14.22
N HIS A 51 18.32 -6.17 -13.32
CA HIS A 51 18.70 -7.41 -12.67
C HIS A 51 18.88 -8.53 -13.72
N PRO A 52 19.98 -9.30 -13.72
CA PRO A 52 20.26 -10.28 -14.77
C PRO A 52 19.16 -11.33 -14.97
N ARG A 53 18.52 -11.81 -13.88
CA ARG A 53 17.38 -12.74 -13.99
C ARG A 53 16.17 -12.12 -14.67
N THR A 54 15.95 -10.81 -14.56
CA THR A 54 14.89 -10.11 -15.28
C THR A 54 15.08 -10.24 -16.79
N LEU A 55 16.29 -9.97 -17.29
CA LEU A 55 16.59 -10.13 -18.72
C LEU A 55 16.45 -11.58 -19.15
N LYS A 56 17.00 -12.52 -18.37
CA LYS A 56 16.92 -13.97 -18.62
C LYS A 56 15.47 -14.43 -18.76
N ILE A 57 14.58 -14.10 -17.82
CA ILE A 57 13.18 -14.54 -17.89
C ILE A 57 12.42 -13.86 -19.03
N LEU A 58 12.62 -12.57 -19.27
CA LEU A 58 11.95 -11.87 -20.35
C LEU A 58 12.33 -12.48 -21.72
N GLN A 59 13.62 -12.76 -21.93
CA GLN A 59 14.11 -13.42 -23.14
C GLN A 59 13.52 -14.83 -23.30
N ASN A 60 13.55 -15.66 -22.25
CA ASN A 60 13.04 -17.03 -22.29
C ASN A 60 11.53 -17.10 -22.61
N TYR A 61 10.75 -16.12 -22.15
CA TYR A 61 9.31 -16.02 -22.42
C TYR A 61 8.98 -15.10 -23.61
N HIS A 62 10.00 -14.72 -24.39
CA HIS A 62 9.89 -13.95 -25.63
C HIS A 62 9.24 -12.56 -25.45
N TYR A 63 9.55 -11.88 -24.34
CA TYR A 63 9.16 -10.49 -24.09
C TYR A 63 10.28 -9.54 -24.51
N PRO A 64 9.94 -8.33 -25.00
CA PRO A 64 10.91 -7.37 -25.51
C PRO A 64 11.83 -6.85 -24.40
N THR A 65 13.15 -6.83 -24.66
CA THR A 65 14.16 -6.38 -23.69
C THR A 65 14.93 -5.15 -24.15
N GLU A 66 14.69 -4.72 -25.39
CA GLU A 66 15.40 -3.63 -26.04
C GLU A 66 15.11 -2.30 -25.33
N GLY A 67 16.18 -1.60 -24.95
CA GLY A 67 16.09 -0.30 -24.27
C GLY A 67 15.59 -0.35 -22.83
N LEU A 68 15.43 -1.55 -22.22
CA LEU A 68 15.21 -1.65 -20.78
C LEU A 68 16.45 -1.14 -20.03
N ARG A 69 16.23 -0.22 -19.10
CA ARG A 69 17.28 0.34 -18.23
C ARG A 69 16.69 0.76 -16.89
N SER A 70 17.51 0.70 -15.85
CA SER A 70 17.18 1.25 -14.53
C SER A 70 17.30 2.78 -14.55
N LYS A 71 16.29 3.49 -14.03
CA LYS A 71 16.20 4.96 -14.10
C LYS A 71 15.35 5.57 -13.00
N SER A 72 15.66 6.82 -12.67
CA SER A 72 14.90 7.58 -11.67
C SER A 72 13.54 7.97 -12.23
N TRP A 73 12.55 8.00 -11.36
CA TRP A 73 11.23 8.53 -11.66
C TRP A 73 11.22 10.04 -11.95
N ASP A 74 12.30 10.75 -11.61
CA ASP A 74 12.43 12.20 -11.81
C ASP A 74 12.47 12.54 -13.30
N GLU A 75 12.95 11.62 -14.13
CA GLU A 75 12.92 11.72 -15.59
C GLU A 75 11.49 11.90 -16.13
N PHE A 76 10.48 11.43 -15.39
CA PHE A 76 9.08 11.50 -15.77
C PHE A 76 8.33 12.69 -15.13
N ALA A 77 9.01 13.46 -14.28
CA ALA A 77 8.50 14.69 -13.67
C ALA A 77 9.03 15.96 -14.36
N ALA A 78 9.94 15.81 -15.33
CA ALA A 78 10.50 16.93 -16.09
C ALA A 78 9.43 17.61 -17.00
N PRO A 79 9.57 18.90 -17.34
CA PRO A 79 8.58 19.64 -18.13
C PRO A 79 8.31 19.07 -19.53
N ASP A 80 9.30 18.40 -20.12
CA ASP A 80 9.26 17.76 -21.44
C ASP A 80 8.98 16.25 -21.37
N ALA A 81 8.80 15.71 -20.16
CA ALA A 81 8.49 14.31 -19.95
C ALA A 81 7.12 13.95 -20.55
N PRO A 82 6.93 12.69 -20.99
CA PRO A 82 5.63 12.24 -21.42
C PRO A 82 4.60 12.39 -20.30
N VAL A 83 3.41 12.89 -20.62
CA VAL A 83 2.31 13.01 -19.66
C VAL A 83 1.71 11.63 -19.40
N MET A 84 1.70 11.19 -18.15
CA MET A 84 1.18 9.87 -17.77
C MET A 84 -0.35 9.90 -17.67
N ASP A 85 -1.00 8.87 -18.21
CA ASP A 85 -2.43 8.61 -17.99
C ASP A 85 -2.63 7.69 -16.77
N PHE A 86 -1.71 6.74 -16.59
CA PHE A 86 -1.75 5.76 -15.50
C PHE A 86 -0.39 5.62 -14.82
N VAL A 87 -0.39 5.52 -13.48
CA VAL A 87 0.80 5.22 -12.69
C VAL A 87 0.50 4.07 -11.73
N PHE A 88 1.27 2.98 -11.83
CA PHE A 88 1.11 1.79 -10.99
C PHE A 88 2.34 1.58 -10.11
N THR A 89 2.16 1.54 -8.79
CA THR A 89 3.25 1.15 -7.87
C THR A 89 3.23 -0.37 -7.70
N VAL A 90 4.38 -1.03 -7.87
CA VAL A 90 4.49 -2.51 -7.83
C VAL A 90 5.32 -3.02 -6.65
N CYS A 91 5.74 -2.13 -5.75
CA CYS A 91 6.29 -2.46 -4.44
C CYS A 91 5.69 -1.56 -3.37
N ASP A 92 5.66 -2.06 -2.14
CA ASP A 92 5.03 -1.39 -1.01
C ASP A 92 5.79 -0.12 -0.63
N ASP A 93 7.13 -0.14 -0.71
CA ASP A 93 7.97 1.02 -0.45
C ASP A 93 7.66 2.18 -1.40
N ALA A 94 7.56 1.92 -2.72
CA ALA A 94 7.24 2.97 -3.69
C ALA A 94 5.79 3.45 -3.58
N ALA A 95 4.89 2.66 -2.98
CA ALA A 95 3.53 3.08 -2.66
C ALA A 95 3.48 3.98 -1.40
N GLY A 96 4.41 3.77 -0.45
CA GLY A 96 4.52 4.55 0.78
C GLY A 96 5.35 5.83 0.66
N GLU A 97 6.15 5.97 -0.39
CA GLU A 97 6.94 7.18 -0.67
C GLU A 97 6.07 8.31 -1.26
N ALA A 98 6.42 9.56 -0.91
CA ALA A 98 5.77 10.74 -1.49
C ALA A 98 6.16 10.85 -2.97
N CYS A 99 5.33 10.28 -3.85
CA CYS A 99 5.51 10.40 -5.29
C CYS A 99 5.60 11.87 -5.70
N PRO A 100 6.46 12.23 -6.67
CA PRO A 100 6.51 13.58 -7.21
C PRO A 100 5.18 13.98 -7.85
N TYR A 101 4.96 15.28 -8.00
CA TYR A 101 3.79 15.77 -8.73
C TYR A 101 3.87 15.31 -10.19
N TRP A 102 2.89 14.52 -10.62
CA TRP A 102 2.77 14.06 -12.00
C TRP A 102 1.93 15.05 -12.83
N PRO A 103 2.48 15.61 -13.92
CA PRO A 103 1.68 16.37 -14.87
C PRO A 103 0.46 15.58 -15.34
N GLY A 104 -0.71 16.23 -15.44
CA GLY A 104 -1.93 15.61 -15.95
C GLY A 104 -2.76 14.80 -14.94
N GLN A 105 -2.31 14.65 -13.68
CA GLN A 105 -3.03 13.92 -12.62
C GLN A 105 -3.43 12.49 -13.04
N PRO A 106 -2.44 11.62 -13.32
CA PRO A 106 -2.69 10.24 -13.74
C PRO A 106 -3.57 9.48 -12.75
N MET A 107 -4.30 8.50 -13.25
CA MET A 107 -4.97 7.54 -12.39
C MET A 107 -3.94 6.61 -11.76
N THR A 108 -4.06 6.37 -10.46
CA THR A 108 -3.09 5.59 -9.70
C THR A 108 -3.71 4.33 -9.12
N ALA A 109 -2.93 3.25 -9.06
CA ALA A 109 -3.28 2.06 -8.30
C ALA A 109 -2.02 1.33 -7.82
N HIS A 110 -2.17 0.52 -6.77
CA HIS A 110 -1.09 -0.27 -6.21
C HIS A 110 -1.25 -1.74 -6.60
N TRP A 111 -0.24 -2.30 -7.25
CA TRP A 111 -0.14 -3.67 -7.72
C TRP A 111 1.08 -4.36 -7.07
N GLY A 112 1.15 -4.32 -5.74
CA GLY A 112 2.24 -4.90 -4.96
C GLY A 112 2.50 -6.36 -5.30
N LEU A 113 3.79 -6.70 -5.34
CA LEU A 113 4.33 -8.05 -5.43
C LEU A 113 5.60 -8.16 -4.55
N PRO A 114 5.86 -9.33 -3.94
CA PRO A 114 7.13 -9.61 -3.29
C PRO A 114 8.31 -9.29 -4.21
N ASP A 115 9.43 -8.80 -3.66
CA ASP A 115 10.62 -8.57 -4.49
C ASP A 115 11.26 -9.90 -4.89
N PRO A 116 11.25 -10.27 -6.19
CA PRO A 116 11.90 -11.51 -6.62
C PRO A 116 13.43 -11.45 -6.42
N ALA A 117 14.03 -10.26 -6.34
CA ALA A 117 15.46 -10.11 -6.07
C ALA A 117 15.82 -10.40 -4.59
N ALA A 118 14.84 -10.40 -3.69
CA ALA A 118 15.03 -10.76 -2.28
C ALA A 118 14.90 -12.28 -2.03
N ALA A 119 14.50 -13.07 -3.04
CA ALA A 119 14.37 -14.50 -2.91
C ALA A 119 15.71 -15.17 -2.58
N THR A 120 15.71 -16.04 -1.58
CA THR A 120 16.87 -16.82 -1.14
C THR A 120 16.72 -18.30 -1.50
N GLY A 121 17.80 -19.08 -1.36
CA GLY A 121 17.82 -20.51 -1.66
C GLY A 121 18.44 -20.86 -3.02
N SER A 122 18.08 -22.05 -3.52
CA SER A 122 18.60 -22.62 -4.77
C SER A 122 18.36 -21.72 -5.99
N GLU A 123 19.15 -21.95 -7.05
CA GLU A 123 18.97 -21.26 -8.34
C GLU A 123 17.53 -21.43 -8.87
N LEU A 124 16.95 -22.62 -8.74
CA LEU A 124 15.58 -22.90 -9.16
C LEU A 124 14.56 -22.08 -8.35
N GLN A 125 14.71 -22.00 -7.02
CA GLN A 125 13.81 -21.21 -6.18
C GLN A 125 13.87 -19.71 -6.52
N ARG A 126 15.08 -19.20 -6.78
CA ARG A 126 15.26 -17.80 -7.21
C ARG A 126 14.66 -17.55 -8.59
N ASP A 127 14.85 -18.45 -9.55
CA ASP A 127 14.22 -18.33 -10.88
C ASP A 127 12.67 -18.40 -10.78
N MET A 128 12.13 -19.26 -9.91
CA MET A 128 10.69 -19.36 -9.66
C MET A 128 10.08 -18.04 -9.17
N ALA A 129 10.75 -17.31 -8.27
CA ALA A 129 10.25 -16.01 -7.80
C ALA A 129 10.10 -14.98 -8.94
N PHE A 130 11.05 -14.97 -9.89
CA PHE A 130 10.97 -14.12 -11.08
C PHE A 130 9.85 -14.59 -12.03
N ILE A 131 9.69 -15.90 -12.23
CA ILE A 131 8.62 -16.46 -13.06
C ILE A 131 7.23 -16.16 -12.48
N GLU A 132 7.07 -16.27 -11.16
CA GLU A 132 5.83 -15.90 -10.47
C GLU A 132 5.53 -14.41 -10.63
N THR A 133 6.53 -13.55 -10.46
CA THR A 133 6.40 -12.11 -10.70
C THR A 133 5.91 -11.83 -12.13
N LEU A 134 6.51 -12.47 -13.12
CA LEU A 134 6.09 -12.37 -14.52
C LEU A 134 4.65 -12.83 -14.72
N ARG A 135 4.27 -13.98 -14.16
CA ARG A 135 2.92 -14.55 -14.26
C ARG A 135 1.87 -13.58 -13.70
N TYR A 136 2.11 -13.04 -12.51
CA TYR A 136 1.19 -12.12 -11.86
C TYR A 136 1.09 -10.78 -12.59
N MET A 137 2.21 -10.21 -13.02
CA MET A 137 2.21 -8.97 -13.81
C MET A 137 1.48 -9.17 -15.14
N LYS A 138 1.69 -10.32 -15.81
CA LYS A 138 0.96 -10.67 -17.03
C LYS A 138 -0.55 -10.70 -16.82
N ALA A 139 -1.03 -11.40 -15.79
CA ALA A 139 -2.46 -11.48 -15.52
C ALA A 139 -3.08 -10.10 -15.28
N ARG A 140 -2.43 -9.27 -14.45
CA ARG A 140 -2.89 -7.90 -14.15
C ARG A 140 -2.90 -7.00 -15.39
N ILE A 141 -1.83 -7.05 -16.19
CA ILE A 141 -1.70 -6.24 -17.40
C ILE A 141 -2.72 -6.65 -18.46
N GLN A 142 -2.99 -7.96 -18.62
CA GLN A 142 -4.02 -8.43 -19.55
C GLN A 142 -5.42 -7.98 -19.11
N ALA A 143 -5.74 -8.05 -17.81
CA ALA A 143 -6.99 -7.52 -17.29
C ALA A 143 -7.12 -6.01 -17.49
N PHE A 144 -6.04 -5.25 -17.26
CA PHE A 144 -5.99 -3.81 -17.48
C PHE A 144 -6.15 -3.44 -18.95
N ALA A 145 -5.42 -4.12 -19.85
CA ALA A 145 -5.47 -3.86 -21.28
C ALA A 145 -6.86 -4.15 -21.88
N ALA A 146 -7.62 -5.07 -21.28
CA ALA A 146 -8.99 -5.40 -21.65
C ALA A 146 -10.05 -4.38 -21.15
N LEU A 147 -9.69 -3.43 -20.28
CA LEU A 147 -10.66 -2.46 -19.75
C LEU A 147 -11.19 -1.53 -20.85
N PRO A 148 -12.51 -1.21 -20.86
CA PRO A 148 -13.09 -0.25 -21.78
C PRO A 148 -12.90 1.19 -21.26
N ILE A 149 -11.65 1.65 -21.20
CA ILE A 149 -11.22 2.97 -20.66
C ILE A 149 -12.00 4.15 -21.27
N GLY A 150 -12.39 4.07 -22.54
CA GLY A 150 -13.13 5.14 -23.22
C GLY A 150 -14.60 5.25 -22.82
N THR A 151 -15.17 4.24 -22.17
CA THR A 151 -16.60 4.20 -21.81
C THR A 151 -16.85 4.23 -20.31
N LEU A 152 -15.86 3.85 -19.50
CA LEU A 152 -15.97 3.90 -18.04
C LEU A 152 -15.82 5.34 -17.54
N ASP A 153 -16.64 5.74 -16.57
CA ASP A 153 -16.39 6.95 -15.82
C ASP A 153 -15.13 6.80 -14.95
N ARG A 154 -14.58 7.93 -14.49
CA ARG A 154 -13.32 7.96 -13.75
C ARG A 154 -13.37 7.14 -12.46
N ALA A 155 -14.47 7.19 -11.71
CA ALA A 155 -14.58 6.48 -10.44
C ALA A 155 -14.64 4.96 -10.66
N SER A 156 -15.43 4.51 -11.63
CA SER A 156 -15.48 3.10 -12.03
C SER A 156 -14.13 2.59 -12.52
N LEU A 157 -13.43 3.39 -13.34
CA LEU A 157 -12.11 3.00 -13.84
C LEU A 157 -11.11 2.85 -12.69
N VAL A 158 -11.05 3.83 -11.77
CA VAL A 158 -10.20 3.73 -10.56
C VAL A 158 -10.53 2.48 -9.74
N SER A 159 -11.82 2.17 -9.51
CA SER A 159 -12.23 0.94 -8.81
C SER A 159 -11.68 -0.31 -9.49
N ARG A 160 -11.82 -0.42 -10.82
CA ARG A 160 -11.30 -1.56 -11.59
C ARG A 160 -9.79 -1.68 -11.50
N LEU A 161 -9.05 -0.58 -11.54
CA LEU A 161 -7.59 -0.59 -11.40
C LEU A 161 -7.14 -1.13 -10.03
N HIS A 162 -7.86 -0.77 -8.96
CA HIS A 162 -7.62 -1.30 -7.62
C HIS A 162 -8.06 -2.78 -7.48
N GLU A 163 -9.14 -3.21 -8.13
CA GLU A 163 -9.53 -4.63 -8.18
C GLU A 163 -8.47 -5.48 -8.87
N ILE A 164 -7.92 -5.02 -10.00
CA ILE A 164 -6.84 -5.71 -10.72
C ILE A 164 -5.61 -5.85 -9.82
N GLY A 165 -5.25 -4.81 -9.08
CA GLY A 165 -4.14 -4.84 -8.11
C GLY A 165 -4.30 -5.90 -7.03
N ARG A 166 -5.54 -6.21 -6.64
CA ARG A 166 -5.88 -7.20 -5.61
C ARG A 166 -6.15 -8.61 -6.14
N SER A 167 -6.20 -8.79 -7.47
CA SER A 167 -6.31 -10.12 -8.08
C SER A 167 -5.06 -10.98 -7.86
N GLU A 168 -5.22 -12.32 -7.86
CA GLU A 168 -4.21 -13.33 -7.46
C GLU A 168 -2.78 -12.93 -7.77
N GLY A 169 -1.92 -12.98 -6.74
CA GLY A 169 -0.53 -12.54 -6.78
C GLY A 169 -0.18 -11.41 -5.82
N ALA A 170 -1.19 -10.72 -5.28
CA ALA A 170 -1.01 -9.95 -4.06
C ALA A 170 -0.54 -10.94 -2.99
N ALA A 171 0.50 -10.59 -2.25
CA ALA A 171 1.02 -11.45 -1.19
C ALA A 171 -0.11 -11.70 -0.17
N GLY A 172 -0.67 -12.92 -0.17
CA GLY A 172 -1.62 -13.38 0.84
C GLY A 172 -2.99 -13.79 0.28
N ALA A 173 -3.26 -15.09 0.26
CA ALA A 173 -4.60 -15.61 0.03
C ALA A 173 -5.50 -15.31 1.24
N GLY A 174 -6.55 -14.52 1.04
CA GLY A 174 -7.68 -14.42 1.96
C GLY A 174 -8.37 -13.06 1.96
N ALA A 175 -9.28 -12.81 1.00
CA ALA A 175 -10.21 -11.67 1.03
C ALA A 175 -9.56 -10.32 1.37
N ASP A 176 -8.78 -9.77 0.43
CA ASP A 176 -7.75 -8.76 0.72
C ASP A 176 -8.32 -7.37 1.10
N MET A 177 -8.61 -7.22 2.39
CA MET A 177 -8.66 -5.94 3.09
C MET A 177 -7.23 -5.62 3.53
N ASP A 178 -6.59 -4.65 2.89
CA ASP A 178 -5.28 -4.14 3.33
C ASP A 178 -5.43 -3.42 4.67
N VAL A 179 -4.94 -4.04 5.75
CA VAL A 179 -5.03 -3.50 7.10
C VAL A 179 -3.64 -3.13 7.59
N VAL A 180 -3.45 -1.88 7.98
CA VAL A 180 -2.23 -1.40 8.66
C VAL A 180 -2.52 -1.17 10.13
N ILE A 181 -1.66 -1.66 11.01
CA ILE A 181 -1.74 -1.40 12.46
C ILE A 181 -0.47 -0.70 12.94
N TYR A 182 -0.63 0.49 13.52
CA TYR A 182 0.41 1.16 14.29
C TYR A 182 0.44 0.55 15.68
N HIS A 183 1.32 -0.43 15.84
CA HIS A 183 1.34 -1.40 16.92
C HIS A 183 2.39 -1.07 17.97
N ASN A 184 2.08 -1.36 19.24
CA ASN A 184 3.06 -1.46 20.31
C ASN A 184 2.91 -2.84 21.00
N PRO A 185 3.93 -3.72 20.92
CA PRO A 185 3.85 -5.09 21.46
C PRO A 185 3.70 -5.12 22.98
N ASP A 186 4.14 -4.09 23.70
CA ASP A 186 4.06 -4.00 25.16
C ASP A 186 2.69 -3.53 25.67
N CYS A 187 1.74 -3.25 24.76
CA CYS A 187 0.41 -2.77 25.12
C CYS A 187 -0.68 -3.84 24.89
N GLY A 188 -1.35 -4.28 25.98
CA GLY A 188 -2.42 -5.28 25.90
C GLY A 188 -3.57 -4.92 24.95
N THR A 189 -4.03 -3.65 24.94
CA THR A 189 -5.02 -3.19 23.95
C THR A 189 -4.53 -3.38 22.52
N SER A 190 -3.24 -3.11 22.26
CA SER A 190 -2.63 -3.24 20.94
C SER A 190 -2.50 -4.70 20.49
N ARG A 191 -2.18 -5.61 21.42
CA ARG A 191 -2.15 -7.07 21.16
C ARG A 191 -3.53 -7.64 20.90
N ASN A 192 -4.54 -7.24 21.69
CA ASN A 192 -5.95 -7.63 21.45
C ASN A 192 -6.43 -7.19 20.06
N VAL A 193 -6.13 -5.96 19.64
CA VAL A 193 -6.48 -5.47 18.29
C VAL A 193 -5.79 -6.27 17.20
N LEU A 194 -4.49 -6.52 17.31
CA LEU A 194 -3.76 -7.34 16.34
C LEU A 194 -4.36 -8.75 16.23
N ALA A 195 -4.73 -9.36 17.36
CA ALA A 195 -5.35 -10.67 17.38
C ALA A 195 -6.75 -10.68 16.76
N LEU A 196 -7.56 -9.64 16.96
CA LEU A 196 -8.87 -9.48 16.29
C LEU A 196 -8.74 -9.32 14.76
N ILE A 197 -7.71 -8.62 14.28
CA ILE A 197 -7.41 -8.51 12.85
C ILE A 197 -7.09 -9.89 12.27
N ARG A 198 -6.20 -10.64 12.94
CA ARG A 198 -5.84 -12.01 12.54
C ARG A 198 -7.01 -12.99 12.64
N ASN A 199 -7.91 -12.81 13.60
CA ASN A 199 -9.12 -13.63 13.73
C ASN A 199 -10.16 -13.35 12.63
N ALA A 200 -10.11 -12.18 11.98
CA ALA A 200 -10.81 -11.93 10.72
C ALA A 200 -10.16 -12.67 9.53
N GLY A 201 -8.98 -13.24 9.76
CA GLY A 201 -8.14 -13.92 8.79
C GLY A 201 -7.38 -13.00 7.85
N ILE A 202 -7.05 -11.81 8.34
CA ILE A 202 -6.20 -10.83 7.69
C ILE A 202 -4.86 -10.83 8.42
N GLU A 203 -3.75 -10.94 7.69
CA GLU A 203 -2.43 -10.63 8.25
C GLU A 203 -2.12 -9.16 7.95
N PRO A 204 -2.10 -8.26 8.96
CA PRO A 204 -1.94 -6.84 8.71
C PRO A 204 -0.48 -6.44 8.51
N HIS A 205 -0.29 -5.29 7.87
CA HIS A 205 0.98 -4.55 7.92
C HIS A 205 1.19 -3.99 9.33
N VAL A 206 2.16 -4.55 10.05
CA VAL A 206 2.48 -4.14 11.42
C VAL A 206 3.58 -3.08 11.42
N VAL A 207 3.23 -1.87 11.84
CA VAL A 207 4.17 -0.76 12.01
C VAL A 207 4.44 -0.56 13.49
N GLU A 208 5.64 -0.90 13.95
CA GLU A 208 6.11 -0.57 15.30
C GLU A 208 6.41 0.93 15.40
N TYR A 209 5.36 1.73 15.62
CA TYR A 209 5.42 3.20 15.45
C TYR A 209 6.41 3.93 16.37
N LEU A 210 6.89 3.29 17.44
CA LEU A 210 7.95 3.84 18.28
C LEU A 210 9.33 3.73 17.63
N LYS A 211 9.53 2.74 16.76
CA LYS A 211 10.76 2.55 15.96
C LYS A 211 10.66 3.29 14.63
N THR A 212 9.49 3.19 13.97
CA THR A 212 9.23 3.77 12.66
C THR A 212 7.96 4.63 12.71
N PRO A 213 8.04 5.84 13.30
CA PRO A 213 6.88 6.72 13.43
C PRO A 213 6.37 7.18 12.05
N PRO A 214 5.06 7.44 11.91
CA PRO A 214 4.52 8.03 10.69
C PRO A 214 5.14 9.41 10.42
N SER A 215 5.28 9.78 9.15
CA SER A 215 5.67 11.14 8.79
C SER A 215 4.64 12.17 9.25
N ARG A 216 5.03 13.44 9.38
CA ARG A 216 4.11 14.54 9.75
C ARG A 216 2.86 14.59 8.87
N ALA A 217 3.05 14.39 7.55
CA ALA A 217 1.95 14.38 6.59
C ALA A 217 1.03 13.17 6.82
N MET A 218 1.60 11.99 7.06
CA MET A 218 0.85 10.77 7.37
C MET A 218 0.07 10.91 8.68
N LEU A 219 0.69 11.42 9.75
CA LEU A 219 0.03 11.63 11.04
C LEU A 219 -1.19 12.58 10.92
N LYS A 220 -1.05 13.68 10.17
CA LYS A 220 -2.17 14.59 9.86
C LYS A 220 -3.30 13.87 9.12
N GLN A 221 -2.96 13.04 8.13
CA GLN A 221 -3.96 12.26 7.39
C GLN A 221 -4.67 11.23 8.27
N LEU A 222 -3.95 10.53 9.16
CA LEU A 222 -4.53 9.57 10.09
C LEU A 222 -5.52 10.27 11.02
N ILE A 223 -5.14 11.40 11.63
CA ILE A 223 -6.01 12.19 12.52
C ILE A 223 -7.28 12.62 11.78
N ALA A 224 -7.14 13.19 10.57
CA ALA A 224 -8.27 13.61 9.77
C ALA A 224 -9.22 12.44 9.40
N ARG A 225 -8.66 11.28 9.02
CA ARG A 225 -9.45 10.08 8.66
C ARG A 225 -10.10 9.40 9.86
N MET A 226 -9.54 9.56 11.06
CA MET A 226 -10.17 9.11 12.31
C MET A 226 -11.34 10.01 12.74
N GLY A 227 -11.38 11.26 12.26
CA GLY A 227 -12.39 12.24 12.64
C GLY A 227 -12.25 12.73 14.09
N ILE A 228 -11.02 12.77 14.61
CA ILE A 228 -10.70 13.25 15.98
C ILE A 228 -9.78 14.47 15.92
N ALA A 229 -9.68 15.24 17.02
CA ALA A 229 -8.68 16.30 17.12
C ALA A 229 -7.30 15.71 17.45
N PRO A 230 -6.18 16.39 17.11
CA PRO A 230 -4.84 15.95 17.53
C PRO A 230 -4.69 15.75 19.03
N ARG A 231 -5.41 16.55 19.83
CA ARG A 231 -5.44 16.43 21.29
C ARG A 231 -6.03 15.10 21.77
N ASP A 232 -7.03 14.57 21.08
CA ASP A 232 -7.66 13.28 21.41
C ASP A 232 -6.74 12.09 21.11
N LEU A 233 -5.72 12.29 20.27
CA LEU A 233 -4.72 11.29 19.96
C LEU A 233 -3.58 11.24 20.99
N LEU A 234 -3.46 12.24 21.87
CA LEU A 234 -2.37 12.28 22.84
C LEU A 234 -2.54 11.21 23.91
N ARG A 235 -1.47 10.45 24.11
CA ARG A 235 -1.31 9.55 25.23
C ARG A 235 -0.77 10.35 26.42
N GLN A 236 -1.47 10.30 27.54
CA GLN A 236 -1.05 10.95 28.78
C GLN A 236 -0.13 10.03 29.61
N ASN A 237 -0.62 8.84 29.97
CA ASN A 237 0.07 7.96 30.93
C ASN A 237 1.35 7.33 30.38
N GLY A 238 2.45 7.49 31.13
CA GLY A 238 3.77 6.92 30.80
C GLY A 238 4.42 7.63 29.61
N THR A 239 4.24 8.95 29.51
CA THR A 239 4.76 9.81 28.44
C THR A 239 5.17 11.17 29.04
N PRO A 240 5.95 12.00 28.33
CA PRO A 240 6.30 13.35 28.81
C PRO A 240 5.15 14.37 28.69
N TYR A 241 3.89 13.93 28.60
CA TYR A 241 2.72 14.80 28.39
C TYR A 241 2.61 15.95 29.40
N ALA A 242 2.79 15.65 30.70
CA ALA A 242 2.73 16.65 31.76
C ALA A 242 3.99 17.54 31.79
N GLU A 243 5.17 16.95 31.57
CA GLU A 243 6.45 17.68 31.55
C GLU A 243 6.52 18.71 30.42
N LEU A 244 5.86 18.41 29.30
CA LEU A 244 5.76 19.28 28.12
C LEU A 244 4.57 20.26 28.17
N GLY A 245 3.77 20.25 29.25
CA GLY A 245 2.61 21.14 29.40
C GLY A 245 1.53 20.95 28.33
N LEU A 246 1.34 19.72 27.85
CA LEU A 246 0.41 19.44 26.74
C LEU A 246 -1.08 19.44 27.15
N ASP A 247 -1.36 19.70 28.42
CA ASP A 247 -2.69 19.96 28.97
C ASP A 247 -3.17 21.39 28.70
N ASP A 248 -2.27 22.32 28.33
CA ASP A 248 -2.64 23.70 28.01
C ASP A 248 -3.65 23.76 26.84
N PRO A 249 -4.88 24.27 27.08
CA PRO A 249 -5.91 24.38 26.06
C PRO A 249 -5.58 25.43 24.98
N ALA A 250 -4.63 26.34 25.23
CA ALA A 250 -4.20 27.34 24.25
C ALA A 250 -3.28 26.75 23.16
N LEU A 251 -2.73 25.55 23.37
CA LEU A 251 -1.89 24.88 22.37
C LEU A 251 -2.67 24.55 21.10
N THR A 252 -2.10 24.96 19.96
CA THR A 252 -2.67 24.68 18.64
C THR A 252 -2.48 23.23 18.24
N ASP A 253 -3.37 22.74 17.38
CA ASP A 253 -3.25 21.43 16.71
C ASP A 253 -1.87 21.19 16.09
N ALA A 254 -1.28 22.23 15.49
CA ALA A 254 0.05 22.16 14.92
C ALA A 254 1.11 21.88 16.00
N ALA A 255 1.06 22.58 17.13
CA ALA A 255 2.00 22.38 18.25
C ALA A 255 1.88 20.96 18.84
N LEU A 256 0.67 20.43 18.97
CA LEU A 256 0.46 19.05 19.45
C LEU A 256 1.02 18.02 18.48
N ILE A 257 0.88 18.26 17.17
CA ILE A 257 1.48 17.40 16.13
C ILE A 257 3.01 17.47 16.19
N GLU A 258 3.61 18.65 16.36
CA GLU A 258 5.05 18.78 16.54
C GLU A 258 5.56 18.02 17.76
N ALA A 259 4.83 18.08 18.88
CA ALA A 259 5.16 17.30 20.07
C ALA A 259 5.12 15.78 19.79
N MET A 260 4.09 15.28 19.10
CA MET A 260 3.99 13.87 18.69
C MET A 260 5.11 13.43 17.75
N MET A 261 5.54 14.31 16.83
CA MET A 261 6.66 14.03 15.93
C MET A 261 7.99 13.98 16.66
N ALA A 262 8.21 14.87 17.63
CA ALA A 262 9.41 14.90 18.47
C ALA A 262 9.46 13.73 19.47
N HIS A 263 8.30 13.33 19.98
CA HIS A 263 8.17 12.25 20.97
C HIS A 263 7.07 11.26 20.54
N PRO A 264 7.36 10.28 19.67
CA PRO A 264 6.37 9.33 19.17
C PRO A 264 5.58 8.61 20.27
N VAL A 265 6.15 8.43 21.46
CA VAL A 265 5.47 7.84 22.63
C VAL A 265 4.18 8.57 23.03
N LEU A 266 4.04 9.85 22.67
CA LEU A 266 2.83 10.65 22.85
C LEU A 266 1.68 10.22 21.93
N ILE A 267 1.93 9.47 20.86
CA ILE A 267 0.87 8.96 19.98
C ILE A 267 0.17 7.79 20.69
N ASN A 268 -1.14 7.91 20.91
CA ASN A 268 -1.94 6.84 21.49
C ASN A 268 -2.13 5.68 20.50
N ARG A 269 -2.39 4.48 21.04
CA ARG A 269 -2.27 3.22 20.29
C ARG A 269 -3.40 2.22 20.61
N PRO A 270 -3.67 1.27 19.71
CA PRO A 270 -3.21 1.21 18.33
C PRO A 270 -4.08 2.06 17.40
N ILE A 271 -3.48 2.58 16.33
CA ILE A 271 -4.22 3.14 15.19
C ILE A 271 -4.32 2.03 14.14
N VAL A 272 -5.53 1.78 13.62
CA VAL A 272 -5.77 0.82 12.56
C VAL A 272 -6.31 1.53 11.33
N VAL A 273 -5.73 1.24 10.18
CA VAL A 273 -6.14 1.71 8.85
C VAL A 273 -6.69 0.51 8.09
N SER A 274 -7.87 0.64 7.48
CA SER A 274 -8.39 -0.32 6.52
C SER A 274 -9.16 0.41 5.39
N PRO A 275 -9.60 -0.30 4.34
CA PRO A 275 -10.49 0.27 3.32
C PRO A 275 -11.82 0.78 3.90
N ARG A 276 -12.24 0.29 5.08
CA ARG A 276 -13.49 0.71 5.75
C ARG A 276 -13.33 1.99 6.56
N GLY A 277 -12.10 2.40 6.88
CA GLY A 277 -11.84 3.61 7.67
C GLY A 277 -10.54 3.57 8.45
N VAL A 278 -10.35 4.57 9.32
CA VAL A 278 -9.24 4.64 10.27
C VAL A 278 -9.81 4.84 11.66
N ARG A 279 -9.32 4.12 12.66
CA ARG A 279 -9.69 4.35 14.07
C ARG A 279 -8.50 4.22 15.02
N LEU A 280 -8.57 5.00 16.09
CA LEU A 280 -7.87 4.72 17.34
C LEU A 280 -8.69 3.64 18.09
N CYS A 281 -8.22 2.39 18.08
CA CYS A 281 -9.00 1.26 18.59
C CYS A 281 -8.89 1.12 20.11
N ARG A 282 -9.53 2.06 20.82
CA ARG A 282 -9.60 2.10 22.29
C ARG A 282 -11.06 2.31 22.75
N PRO A 283 -11.79 1.27 23.18
CA PRO A 283 -11.31 -0.08 23.47
C PRO A 283 -11.03 -0.91 22.20
N SER A 284 -10.36 -2.06 22.37
CA SER A 284 -9.81 -2.86 21.26
C SER A 284 -10.85 -3.30 20.24
N GLU A 285 -12.06 -3.63 20.68
CA GLU A 285 -13.19 -4.10 19.89
C GLU A 285 -13.75 -3.05 18.92
N GLN A 286 -13.34 -1.78 19.03
CA GLN A 286 -13.62 -0.77 18.00
C GLN A 286 -13.04 -1.17 16.62
N VAL A 287 -12.02 -2.03 16.59
CA VAL A 287 -11.46 -2.54 15.33
C VAL A 287 -12.46 -3.38 14.53
N LEU A 288 -13.47 -3.98 15.18
CA LEU A 288 -14.48 -4.80 14.49
C LEU A 288 -15.25 -4.02 13.41
N ASP A 289 -15.43 -2.71 13.61
CA ASP A 289 -16.07 -1.84 12.61
C ASP A 289 -15.24 -1.72 11.32
N LEU A 290 -13.92 -1.97 11.41
CA LEU A 290 -12.95 -1.84 10.32
C LEU A 290 -12.68 -3.16 9.59
N LEU A 291 -13.18 -4.28 10.10
CA LEU A 291 -12.85 -5.64 9.67
C LEU A 291 -14.04 -6.37 9.05
N PRO A 292 -13.82 -7.43 8.26
CA PRO A 292 -14.87 -8.39 7.92
C PRO A 292 -15.33 -9.17 9.17
N PRO A 293 -16.40 -9.97 9.07
CA PRO A 293 -16.85 -10.85 10.14
C PRO A 293 -15.71 -11.73 10.67
N GLN A 294 -15.73 -11.98 11.97
CA GLN A 294 -14.72 -12.77 12.67
C GLN A 294 -14.91 -14.26 12.36
N ARG A 295 -13.80 -15.01 12.24
CA ARG A 295 -13.84 -16.44 11.87
C ARG A 295 -14.07 -17.39 13.04
N ALA A 296 -13.83 -16.92 14.27
CA ALA A 296 -14.03 -17.68 15.49
C ALA A 296 -14.38 -16.76 16.67
N ALA A 297 -14.83 -17.37 17.77
CA ALA A 297 -15.00 -16.69 19.06
C ALA A 297 -13.69 -16.05 19.51
N PHE A 298 -13.78 -14.91 20.18
CA PHE A 298 -12.63 -14.16 20.66
C PHE A 298 -12.85 -13.63 22.06
N SER A 299 -11.88 -13.91 22.94
CA SER A 299 -11.77 -13.29 24.26
C SER A 299 -10.48 -12.48 24.34
N LYS A 300 -10.55 -11.31 24.98
CA LYS A 300 -9.39 -10.47 25.31
C LYS A 300 -8.46 -11.21 26.29
N GLU A 301 -7.24 -10.71 26.41
CA GLU A 301 -6.24 -11.22 27.36
C GLU A 301 -6.71 -11.27 28.84
N ASP A 302 -7.67 -10.44 29.23
CA ASP A 302 -8.27 -10.41 30.58
C ASP A 302 -9.47 -11.37 30.75
N GLY A 303 -9.80 -12.13 29.71
CA GLY A 303 -10.91 -13.09 29.69
C GLY A 303 -12.24 -12.50 29.24
N GLU A 304 -12.34 -11.18 28.99
CA GLU A 304 -13.56 -10.56 28.50
C GLU A 304 -13.90 -11.08 27.09
N GLN A 305 -15.08 -11.68 26.93
CA GLN A 305 -15.52 -12.22 25.65
C GLN A 305 -16.09 -11.10 24.77
N VAL A 306 -15.58 -10.98 23.53
CA VAL A 306 -15.93 -9.90 22.59
C VAL A 306 -16.72 -10.44 21.40
N VAL A 307 -16.46 -11.68 21.02
CA VAL A 307 -17.05 -12.33 19.84
C VAL A 307 -17.53 -13.73 20.22
N ASP A 308 -18.75 -14.08 19.83
CA ASP A 308 -19.34 -15.40 20.06
C ASP A 308 -18.84 -16.46 19.04
N ALA A 309 -19.24 -17.72 19.21
CA ALA A 309 -18.85 -18.82 18.31
C ALA A 309 -19.41 -18.68 16.89
N GLN A 310 -20.41 -17.81 16.70
CA GLN A 310 -21.03 -17.51 15.42
C GLN A 310 -20.39 -16.29 14.73
N GLY A 311 -19.36 -15.68 15.34
CA GLY A 311 -18.64 -14.53 14.80
C GLY A 311 -19.33 -13.19 15.05
N ASN A 312 -20.38 -13.14 15.88
CA ASN A 312 -21.10 -11.91 16.22
C ASN A 312 -20.46 -11.22 17.41
N ARG A 313 -20.56 -9.88 17.43
CA ARG A 313 -20.11 -9.06 18.55
C ARG A 313 -21.02 -9.28 19.76
N ILE A 314 -20.40 -9.62 20.89
CA ILE A 314 -21.07 -9.68 22.18
C ILE A 314 -21.18 -8.25 22.70
N ARG A 315 -22.41 -7.80 22.99
CA ARG A 315 -22.62 -6.52 23.65
C ARG A 315 -22.45 -6.73 25.16
N PRO A 316 -21.73 -5.84 25.86
CA PRO A 316 -21.73 -5.86 27.32
C PRO A 316 -23.18 -5.77 27.83
N ALA A 317 -23.49 -6.57 28.84
CA ALA A 317 -24.77 -6.51 29.56
C ALA A 317 -24.91 -5.19 30.35
#